data_AF-A0A9Q9AFA6-F1
#
_entry.id   AF-A0A9Q9AFA6-F1
#
_cell.length_a   1.000
_cell.length_b   1.000
_cell.length_c   1.000
_cell.angle_alpha   90.00
_cell.angle_beta   90.00
_cell.angle_gamma   90.00
#
_symmetry.space_group_name_H-M   'P 1'
#
loop_
_entity.id
_entity.type
_entity.pdbx_description
1 polymer ?
#
loop_
_entity_poly.entity_id
_entity_poly.type
_entity_poly.pdbx_seq_one_letter_code
_entity_poly.pdbx_strand_id
1 'polypeptide(L)'
;MGNASSTAAPTFNADAPVTLSQAVINSLQDSPETDSTRAKHKELIAQTRISEDLQKVRDSQAQKLDSLTNSLTTEPPNDDSASETASKPSGLIAHLSSPFYHDWSILPSKADKEESSRSHDSVSQEIMDLRQKLDQRKKVEKVPVEVEKAKESLVQCLRHNDRRPLDCWQEVEAFKREVGKLEQAFIQKAGR
;
A
#
# COMPACT_ATOMS: atom_id res chain seq x y z
N MET A 1 -19.35 -34.96 -53.10
CA MET A 1 -17.91 -34.62 -52.98
C MET A 1 -17.78 -33.68 -51.80
N GLY A 2 -17.34 -34.19 -50.65
CA GLY A 2 -17.24 -33.44 -49.40
C GLY A 2 -15.89 -32.74 -49.28
N ASN A 3 -15.91 -31.42 -49.03
CA ASN A 3 -14.72 -30.66 -48.70
C ASN A 3 -14.60 -30.63 -47.17
N ALA A 4 -13.78 -31.54 -46.63
CA ALA A 4 -13.46 -31.55 -45.21
C ALA A 4 -12.51 -30.38 -44.92
N SER A 5 -13.05 -29.30 -44.36
CA SER A 5 -12.24 -28.18 -43.87
C SER A 5 -11.64 -28.59 -42.53
N SER A 6 -10.36 -28.96 -42.55
CA SER A 6 -9.57 -29.30 -41.37
C SER A 6 -9.38 -28.06 -40.51
N THR A 7 -10.20 -27.89 -39.47
CA THR A 7 -9.97 -26.87 -38.43
C THR A 7 -8.85 -27.36 -37.50
N ALA A 8 -7.60 -27.22 -37.95
CA ALA A 8 -6.44 -27.37 -37.07
C ALA A 8 -6.37 -26.14 -36.14
N ALA A 9 -6.38 -26.37 -34.83
CA ALA A 9 -6.19 -25.31 -33.86
C ALA A 9 -4.78 -24.69 -34.05
N PRO A 10 -4.65 -23.35 -34.11
CA PRO A 10 -3.34 -22.73 -34.25
C PRO A 10 -2.53 -22.99 -32.97
N THR A 11 -1.45 -23.74 -33.10
CA THR A 11 -0.43 -23.85 -32.06
C THR A 11 0.33 -22.52 -32.00
N PHE A 12 0.21 -21.82 -30.87
CA PHE A 12 0.95 -20.57 -30.64
C PHE A 12 2.44 -20.89 -30.48
N ASN A 13 3.20 -20.67 -31.55
CA ASN A 13 4.66 -20.64 -31.50
C ASN A 13 5.08 -19.21 -31.10
N ALA A 14 5.80 -19.07 -29.98
CA ALA A 14 6.23 -17.77 -29.45
C ALA A 14 7.19 -17.01 -30.38
N ASP A 15 7.79 -17.70 -31.36
CA ASP A 15 8.85 -17.18 -32.23
C ASP A 15 8.39 -16.93 -33.68
N ALA A 16 7.07 -16.96 -33.95
CA ALA A 16 6.53 -16.64 -35.27
C ALA A 16 6.31 -15.12 -35.43
N PRO A 17 6.57 -14.53 -36.62
CA PRO A 17 6.26 -13.13 -36.86
C PRO A 17 4.77 -12.88 -36.65
N VAL A 18 4.43 -11.97 -35.74
CA VAL A 18 3.03 -11.65 -35.42
C VAL A 18 2.38 -10.95 -36.61
N THR A 19 1.69 -11.69 -37.47
CA THR A 19 0.85 -11.14 -38.53
C THR A 19 -0.53 -10.87 -37.97
N LEU A 20 -0.90 -9.60 -37.77
CA LEU A 20 -2.28 -9.24 -37.45
C LEU A 20 -3.16 -9.39 -38.69
N SER A 21 -4.38 -9.90 -38.50
CA SER A 21 -5.35 -9.97 -39.58
C SER A 21 -5.80 -8.57 -40.00
N GLN A 22 -6.07 -8.40 -41.29
CA GLN A 22 -6.47 -7.12 -41.90
C GLN A 22 -7.75 -6.57 -41.28
N ALA A 23 -8.65 -7.45 -40.81
CA ALA A 23 -9.83 -7.04 -40.04
C ALA A 23 -9.48 -6.38 -38.71
N VAL A 24 -8.44 -6.86 -38.01
CA VAL A 24 -7.96 -6.25 -36.76
C VAL A 24 -7.21 -4.97 -37.04
N ILE A 25 -6.42 -4.91 -38.12
CA ILE A 25 -5.74 -3.68 -38.55
C ILE A 25 -6.76 -2.59 -38.88
N ASN A 26 -7.81 -2.91 -39.64
CA ASN A 26 -8.88 -1.96 -39.95
C ASN A 26 -9.64 -1.55 -38.69
N SER A 27 -9.94 -2.47 -37.77
CA SER A 27 -10.57 -2.13 -36.50
C SER A 27 -9.69 -1.27 -35.60
N LEU A 28 -8.36 -1.40 -35.67
CA LEU A 28 -7.42 -0.54 -34.95
C LEU A 28 -7.27 0.83 -35.63
N GLN A 29 -7.37 0.89 -36.95
CA GLN A 29 -7.31 2.14 -37.73
C GLN A 29 -8.60 2.96 -37.64
N ASP A 30 -9.77 2.31 -37.63
CA ASP A 30 -11.08 2.95 -37.49
C ASP A 30 -11.43 3.27 -36.04
N SER A 31 -10.69 2.75 -35.06
CA SER A 31 -10.97 3.05 -33.65
C SER A 31 -10.48 4.46 -33.30
N PRO A 32 -11.39 5.39 -32.92
CA PRO A 32 -10.98 6.68 -32.37
C PRO A 32 -10.44 6.56 -30.93
N GLU A 33 -10.50 5.37 -30.35
CA GLU A 33 -10.10 5.08 -28.98
C GLU A 33 -8.58 4.93 -28.90
N THR A 34 -7.91 6.00 -28.46
CA THR A 34 -6.48 5.97 -28.12
C THR A 34 -6.23 5.00 -26.95
N ASP A 35 -5.02 4.45 -26.81
CA ASP A 35 -4.66 3.58 -25.67
C ASP A 35 -5.03 4.19 -24.29
N SER A 36 -4.98 5.53 -24.20
CA SER A 36 -5.41 6.27 -23.01
C SER A 36 -6.91 6.14 -22.69
N THR A 37 -7.81 6.08 -23.68
CA THR A 37 -9.25 5.89 -23.43
C THR A 37 -9.54 4.46 -23.01
N ARG A 38 -8.87 3.48 -23.61
CA ARG A 38 -8.92 2.06 -23.20
C ARG A 38 -8.42 1.86 -21.77
N ALA A 39 -7.32 2.51 -21.40
CA ALA A 39 -6.79 2.47 -20.03
C ALA A 39 -7.79 3.05 -19.03
N LYS A 40 -8.35 4.24 -19.31
CA LYS A 40 -9.37 4.89 -18.47
C LYS A 40 -10.65 4.06 -18.34
N HIS A 41 -11.10 3.45 -19.44
CA HIS A 41 -12.30 2.59 -19.42
C HIS A 41 -12.11 1.35 -18.53
N LYS A 42 -10.93 0.72 -18.60
CA LYS A 42 -10.59 -0.40 -17.70
C LYS A 42 -10.53 0.06 -16.24
N GLU A 43 -9.94 1.22 -15.98
CA GLU A 43 -9.87 1.79 -14.64
C GLU A 43 -11.28 2.05 -14.08
N LEU A 44 -12.17 2.64 -14.88
CA LEU A 44 -13.56 2.92 -14.49
C LEU A 44 -14.30 1.62 -14.14
N ILE A 45 -14.18 0.58 -14.98
CA ILE A 45 -14.79 -0.74 -14.68
C ILE A 45 -14.25 -1.34 -13.38
N ALA A 46 -12.97 -1.16 -13.09
CA ALA A 46 -12.41 -1.64 -11.83
C ALA A 46 -13.00 -0.86 -10.64
N GLN A 47 -13.08 0.47 -10.75
CA GLN A 47 -13.68 1.32 -9.70
C GLN A 47 -15.13 0.96 -9.43
N THR A 48 -15.94 0.71 -10.46
CA THR A 48 -17.35 0.35 -10.29
C THR A 48 -17.49 -0.99 -9.55
N ARG A 49 -16.75 -2.02 -9.95
CA ARG A 49 -16.76 -3.33 -9.27
C ARG A 49 -16.35 -3.23 -7.81
N ILE A 50 -15.27 -2.51 -7.54
CA ILE A 50 -14.80 -2.30 -6.17
C ILE A 50 -15.88 -1.59 -5.35
N SER A 51 -16.53 -0.57 -5.91
CA SER A 51 -17.59 0.16 -5.21
C SER A 51 -18.81 -0.72 -4.90
N GLU A 52 -19.24 -1.56 -5.85
CA GLU A 52 -20.34 -2.51 -5.66
C GLU A 52 -20.01 -3.54 -4.58
N ASP A 53 -18.79 -4.07 -4.58
CA ASP A 53 -18.37 -5.07 -3.59
C ASP A 53 -18.22 -4.45 -2.20
N LEU A 54 -17.69 -3.23 -2.09
CA LEU A 54 -17.66 -2.49 -0.83
C LEU A 54 -19.07 -2.18 -0.31
N GLN A 55 -20.02 -1.90 -1.19
CA GLN A 55 -21.42 -1.70 -0.81
C GLN A 55 -22.03 -2.99 -0.27
N LYS A 56 -21.87 -4.13 -0.96
CA LYS A 56 -22.33 -5.44 -0.47
C LYS A 56 -21.74 -5.79 0.89
N VAL A 57 -20.44 -5.52 1.09
CA VAL A 57 -19.78 -5.74 2.38
C VAL A 57 -20.42 -4.88 3.47
N ARG A 58 -20.63 -3.58 3.21
CA ARG A 58 -21.29 -2.67 4.15
C ARG A 58 -22.69 -3.17 4.53
N ASP A 59 -23.50 -3.55 3.54
CA ASP A 59 -24.87 -4.01 3.78
C ASP A 59 -24.89 -5.32 4.58
N SER A 60 -23.97 -6.25 4.28
CA SER A 60 -23.83 -7.50 5.02
C SER A 60 -23.40 -7.29 6.48
N GLN A 61 -22.57 -6.27 6.73
CA GLN A 61 -22.14 -5.91 8.08
C GLN A 61 -23.28 -5.25 8.85
N ALA A 62 -24.04 -4.35 8.22
CA ALA A 62 -25.21 -3.72 8.83
C ALA A 62 -26.24 -4.77 9.25
N GLN A 63 -26.59 -5.72 8.37
CA GLN A 63 -27.51 -6.81 8.70
C GLN A 63 -27.02 -7.68 9.87
N LYS A 64 -25.71 -7.95 9.94
CA LYS A 64 -25.12 -8.68 11.07
C LYS A 64 -25.22 -7.89 12.36
N LEU A 65 -24.92 -6.59 12.33
CA LEU A 65 -25.05 -5.72 13.50
C LEU A 65 -26.50 -5.64 13.97
N ASP A 66 -27.46 -5.53 13.06
CA ASP A 66 -28.89 -5.53 13.38
C ASP A 66 -29.30 -6.87 14.01
N SER A 67 -28.84 -8.00 13.45
CA SER A 67 -29.12 -9.33 14.02
C SER A 67 -28.55 -9.51 15.43
N LEU A 68 -27.31 -9.05 15.66
CA LEU A 68 -26.67 -9.11 16.98
C LEU A 68 -27.36 -8.18 17.97
N THR A 69 -27.76 -7.00 17.52
CA THR A 69 -28.51 -6.03 18.33
C THR A 69 -29.87 -6.62 18.72
N ASN A 70 -30.56 -7.26 17.78
CA ASN A 70 -31.83 -7.94 18.03
C ASN A 70 -31.65 -9.12 19.00
N SER A 71 -30.61 -9.94 18.85
CA SER A 71 -30.30 -11.00 19.83
C SER A 71 -30.02 -10.44 21.21
N LEU A 72 -29.26 -9.34 21.31
CA LEU A 72 -28.92 -8.72 22.59
C LEU A 72 -30.11 -8.04 23.27
N THR A 73 -31.06 -7.49 22.51
CA THR A 73 -32.24 -6.81 23.08
C THR A 73 -33.43 -7.73 23.34
N THR A 74 -33.47 -8.92 22.72
CA THR A 74 -34.59 -9.87 22.86
C THR A 74 -34.37 -10.86 24.00
N GLU A 75 -33.13 -11.00 24.49
CA GLU A 75 -32.81 -11.80 25.67
C GLU A 75 -32.91 -10.91 26.93
N PRO A 76 -33.94 -11.04 27.80
CA PRO A 76 -33.90 -10.44 29.13
C PRO A 76 -32.80 -11.11 29.96
N PRO A 77 -32.24 -10.44 30.98
CA PRO A 77 -31.25 -11.06 31.84
C PRO A 77 -31.90 -12.23 32.58
N ASN A 78 -31.50 -13.45 32.25
CA ASN A 78 -31.73 -14.58 33.14
C ASN A 78 -30.71 -14.44 34.28
N ASP A 79 -31.17 -13.91 35.41
CA ASP A 79 -30.54 -14.18 36.70
C ASP A 79 -30.62 -15.69 36.94
N ASP A 80 -29.49 -16.38 36.77
CA ASP A 80 -29.05 -17.56 37.53
C ASP A 80 -28.07 -18.40 36.70
N SER A 81 -26.77 -18.14 36.86
CA SER A 81 -25.71 -19.15 36.91
C SER A 81 -24.37 -18.51 37.27
N ALA A 82 -24.14 -18.33 38.56
CA ALA A 82 -22.80 -18.23 39.10
C ALA A 82 -22.20 -19.65 39.14
N SER A 83 -21.23 -19.94 38.29
CA SER A 83 -20.11 -20.84 38.63
C SER A 83 -18.93 -20.64 37.69
N GLU A 84 -17.96 -19.89 38.22
CA GLU A 84 -16.52 -19.99 38.01
C GLU A 84 -15.98 -20.76 36.79
N THR A 85 -15.46 -20.01 35.82
CA THR A 85 -14.13 -20.32 35.26
C THR A 85 -13.33 -19.04 35.12
N ALA A 86 -12.17 -19.05 35.77
CA ALA A 86 -11.20 -17.97 35.76
C ALA A 86 -10.58 -17.75 34.38
N SER A 87 -10.16 -16.51 34.16
CA SER A 87 -9.00 -16.12 33.32
C SER A 87 -9.17 -16.18 31.80
N LYS A 88 -9.71 -15.09 31.22
CA LYS A 88 -9.24 -14.49 29.95
C LYS A 88 -9.83 -13.08 29.77
N PRO A 89 -9.03 -12.00 29.75
CA PRO A 89 -9.50 -10.69 29.34
C PRO A 89 -9.58 -10.66 27.80
N SER A 90 -10.44 -11.48 27.23
CA SER A 90 -10.70 -11.58 25.79
C SER A 90 -12.09 -11.04 25.44
N GLY A 91 -12.60 -10.13 26.25
CA GLY A 91 -13.77 -9.33 25.89
C GLY A 91 -13.37 -8.22 24.94
N LEU A 92 -14.24 -7.89 23.99
CA LEU A 92 -14.05 -6.78 23.03
C LEU A 92 -13.74 -5.45 23.72
N ILE A 93 -14.21 -5.27 24.96
CA ILE A 93 -13.91 -4.12 25.82
C ILE A 93 -12.42 -4.01 26.15
N ALA A 94 -11.70 -5.12 26.33
CA ALA A 94 -10.25 -5.12 26.54
C ALA A 94 -9.46 -4.81 25.26
N HIS A 95 -10.05 -5.05 24.08
CA HIS A 95 -9.46 -4.70 22.79
C HIS A 95 -9.77 -3.24 22.41
N LEU A 96 -10.92 -2.72 22.84
CA LEU A 96 -11.30 -1.31 22.67
C LEU A 96 -10.58 -0.39 23.66
N SER A 97 -10.19 -0.90 24.83
CA SER A 97 -9.32 -0.19 25.78
C SER A 97 -7.83 -0.35 25.49
N SER A 98 -7.46 -0.88 24.30
CA SER A 98 -6.05 -0.92 23.92
C SER A 98 -5.53 0.51 23.76
N PRO A 99 -4.28 0.79 24.18
CA PRO A 99 -3.67 2.12 24.08
C PRO A 99 -3.44 2.58 22.62
N PHE A 100 -3.85 1.78 21.64
CA PHE A 100 -3.77 2.09 20.22
C PHE A 100 -5.12 2.53 19.62
N TYR A 101 -6.24 2.39 20.34
CA TYR A 101 -7.56 2.80 19.88
C TYR A 101 -8.01 4.10 20.58
N HIS A 102 -7.78 5.24 19.92
CA HIS A 102 -8.39 6.50 20.32
C HIS A 102 -9.71 6.67 19.59
N ASP A 103 -10.82 6.63 20.33
CA ASP A 103 -12.14 7.04 19.85
C ASP A 103 -12.28 8.56 20.01
N TRP A 104 -12.38 9.27 18.89
CA TRP A 104 -12.44 10.74 18.81
C TRP A 104 -13.86 11.28 19.05
N SER A 105 -14.83 10.40 19.29
CA SER A 105 -16.22 10.76 19.60
C SER A 105 -16.54 10.86 21.10
N ILE A 106 -15.61 10.47 21.97
CA ILE A 106 -15.79 10.49 23.44
C ILE A 106 -15.12 11.74 24.02
N LEU A 107 -15.93 12.74 24.38
CA LEU A 107 -15.50 13.83 25.26
C LEU A 107 -15.27 13.27 26.66
N PRO A 108 -14.10 13.52 27.30
CA PRO A 108 -13.74 12.86 28.55
C PRO A 108 -14.61 13.37 29.70
N SER A 109 -15.63 12.62 30.07
CA SER A 109 -16.31 12.79 31.35
C SER A 109 -15.65 11.87 32.38
N LYS A 110 -14.93 12.51 33.31
CA LYS A 110 -14.36 11.97 34.55
C LYS A 110 -13.37 10.80 34.38
N ALA A 111 -12.12 11.18 34.14
CA ALA A 111 -10.97 10.32 34.37
C ALA A 111 -10.88 9.96 35.88
N ASP A 112 -11.07 8.67 36.17
CA ASP A 112 -10.62 8.10 37.42
C ASP A 112 -9.10 8.26 37.56
N LYS A 113 -8.72 8.47 38.80
CA LYS A 113 -7.54 9.20 39.24
C LYS A 113 -6.35 8.25 39.44
N GLU A 114 -5.71 7.81 38.35
CA GLU A 114 -4.42 7.08 38.41
C GLU A 114 -3.40 7.47 37.32
N GLU A 115 -3.45 8.70 36.78
CA GLU A 115 -2.44 9.19 35.81
C GLU A 115 -1.80 10.53 36.20
N SER A 116 -1.22 10.65 37.40
CA SER A 116 -0.36 11.82 37.71
C SER A 116 0.94 11.51 38.45
N SER A 117 1.45 10.29 38.37
CA SER A 117 2.75 9.93 38.98
C SER A 117 3.75 9.30 38.01
N ARG A 118 3.62 9.55 36.70
CA ARG A 118 4.82 9.53 35.85
C ARG A 118 5.60 10.80 36.16
N SER A 119 6.57 10.69 37.07
CA SER A 119 7.44 11.81 37.42
C SER A 119 8.17 12.30 36.17
N HIS A 120 8.43 13.61 36.09
CA HIS A 120 9.24 14.22 35.03
C HIS A 120 10.55 13.45 34.81
N ASP A 121 11.13 12.94 35.90
CA ASP A 121 12.36 12.16 35.89
C ASP A 121 12.19 10.78 35.23
N SER A 122 11.07 10.08 35.47
CA SER A 122 10.73 8.82 34.78
C SER A 122 10.60 9.03 33.28
N VAL A 123 9.91 10.10 32.87
CA VAL A 123 9.74 10.44 31.44
C VAL A 123 11.10 10.81 30.81
N SER A 124 11.95 11.53 31.54
CA SER A 124 13.29 11.88 31.05
C SER A 124 14.17 10.64 30.84
N GLN A 125 14.08 9.65 31.74
CA GLN A 125 14.81 8.38 31.62
C GLN A 125 14.31 7.56 30.43
N GLU A 126 13.01 7.46 30.24
CA GLU A 126 12.42 6.79 29.06
C GLU A 126 12.82 7.47 27.76
N ILE A 127 12.85 8.81 27.71
CA ILE A 127 13.31 9.56 26.53
C ILE A 127 14.78 9.26 26.24
N MET A 128 15.65 9.19 27.26
CA MET A 128 17.06 8.85 27.08
C MET A 128 17.23 7.41 26.57
N ASP A 129 16.50 6.45 27.14
CA ASP A 129 16.54 5.05 26.72
C ASP A 129 16.01 4.87 25.28
N LEU A 130 14.96 5.60 24.90
CA LEU A 130 14.47 5.64 23.52
C LEU A 130 15.49 6.26 22.56
N ARG A 131 16.18 7.33 22.95
CA ARG A 131 17.26 7.92 22.15
C ARG A 131 18.40 6.93 21.97
N GLN A 132 18.80 6.24 23.03
CA GLN A 132 19.84 5.21 22.98
C GLN A 132 19.42 4.05 22.08
N LYS A 133 18.17 3.58 22.16
CA LYS A 133 17.61 2.55 21.27
C LYS A 133 17.55 3.01 19.81
N LEU A 134 17.24 4.28 19.55
CA LEU A 134 17.25 4.86 18.19
C LEU A 134 18.68 5.00 17.65
N ASP A 135 19.65 5.32 18.48
CA ASP A 135 21.07 5.37 18.08
C ASP A 135 21.67 3.98 17.85
N GLN A 136 21.20 2.96 18.58
CA GLN A 136 21.55 1.56 18.35
C GLN A 136 20.93 0.98 17.07
N ARG A 137 19.82 1.55 16.58
CA ARG A 137 19.26 1.15 15.29
C ARG A 137 20.21 1.55 14.17
N LYS A 138 20.29 0.69 13.15
CA LYS A 138 21.10 0.91 11.96
C LYS A 138 20.65 2.20 11.29
N LYS A 139 21.45 3.27 11.44
CA LYS A 139 21.19 4.55 10.77
C LYS A 139 21.19 4.28 9.27
N VAL A 140 20.20 4.84 8.56
CA VAL A 140 20.13 4.78 7.09
C VAL A 140 21.49 5.19 6.55
N GLU A 141 22.10 4.31 5.76
CA GLU A 141 23.42 4.51 5.21
C GLU A 141 23.38 5.78 4.37
N LYS A 142 24.16 6.79 4.79
CA LYS A 142 24.17 8.08 4.11
C LYS A 142 24.69 7.86 2.69
N VAL A 143 24.02 8.48 1.73
CA VAL A 143 24.42 8.44 0.33
C VAL A 143 25.85 9.01 0.22
N PRO A 144 26.76 8.37 -0.54
CA PRO A 144 28.11 8.87 -0.73
C PRO A 144 28.08 10.25 -1.41
N VAL A 145 28.98 11.13 -0.97
CA VAL A 145 29.09 12.53 -1.41
C VAL A 145 29.23 12.65 -2.94
N GLU A 146 29.83 11.66 -3.59
CA GLU A 146 29.99 11.61 -5.05
C GLU A 146 28.66 11.54 -5.80
N VAL A 147 27.69 10.77 -5.27
CA VAL A 147 26.35 10.64 -5.86
C VAL A 147 25.53 11.90 -5.61
N GLU A 148 25.67 12.51 -4.43
CA GLU A 148 25.01 13.78 -4.12
C GLU A 148 25.49 14.90 -5.04
N LYS A 149 26.80 14.99 -5.28
CA LYS A 149 27.40 15.95 -6.22
C LYS A 149 26.93 15.71 -7.66
N ALA A 150 26.89 14.46 -8.12
CA ALA A 150 26.40 14.12 -9.46
C ALA A 150 24.91 14.46 -9.63
N LYS A 151 24.10 14.23 -8.59
CA LYS A 151 22.70 14.64 -8.55
C LYS A 151 22.56 16.15 -8.64
N GLU A 152 23.33 16.91 -7.87
CA GLU A 152 23.31 18.37 -7.91
C GLU A 152 23.68 18.91 -9.29
N SER A 153 24.70 18.37 -9.94
CA SER A 153 25.07 18.78 -11.31
C SER A 153 23.97 18.50 -12.32
N LEU A 154 23.30 17.34 -12.22
CA LEU A 154 22.17 17.01 -13.10
C LEU A 154 20.99 17.94 -12.87
N VAL A 155 20.63 18.20 -11.61
CA VAL A 155 19.55 19.13 -11.25
C VAL A 155 19.88 20.54 -11.73
N GLN A 156 21.13 20.97 -11.60
CA GLN A 156 21.57 22.28 -12.07
C GLN A 156 21.48 22.40 -13.59
N CYS A 157 21.91 21.38 -14.35
CA CYS A 157 21.77 21.37 -15.79
C CYS A 157 20.30 21.39 -16.22
N LEU A 158 19.45 20.55 -15.61
CA LEU A 158 18.03 20.49 -15.94
C LEU A 158 17.32 21.81 -15.65
N ARG A 159 17.64 22.47 -14.53
CA ARG A 159 17.12 23.82 -14.20
C ARG A 159 17.58 24.89 -15.17
N HIS A 160 18.81 24.79 -15.68
CA HIS A 160 19.30 25.72 -16.68
C HIS A 160 18.63 25.48 -18.05
N ASN A 161 18.32 24.22 -18.36
CA ASN A 161 17.77 23.78 -19.63
C ASN A 161 16.33 23.22 -19.49
N ASP A 162 15.46 23.91 -18.76
CA ASP A 162 14.09 23.45 -18.41
C ASP A 162 13.22 23.10 -19.63
N ARG A 163 13.48 23.73 -20.79
CA ARG A 163 12.75 23.49 -22.05
C ARG A 163 13.52 22.60 -23.04
N ARG A 164 14.75 22.19 -22.70
CA ARG A 164 15.66 21.41 -23.55
C ARG A 164 16.37 20.33 -22.74
N PRO A 165 15.63 19.33 -22.21
CA PRO A 165 16.21 18.31 -21.34
C PRO A 165 17.23 17.39 -22.05
N LEU A 166 17.26 17.39 -23.38
CA LEU A 166 18.22 16.60 -24.17
C LEU A 166 19.66 17.11 -24.07
N ASP A 167 19.87 18.37 -23.66
CA ASP A 167 21.21 18.96 -23.57
C ASP A 167 22.01 18.46 -22.34
N CYS A 168 21.34 17.86 -21.36
CA CYS A 168 21.94 17.40 -20.08
C CYS A 168 22.34 15.91 -20.07
N TRP A 169 22.57 15.31 -21.23
CA TRP A 169 22.81 13.86 -21.35
C TRP A 169 24.12 13.42 -20.68
N GLN A 170 25.15 14.28 -20.64
CA GLN A 170 26.43 13.96 -20.01
C GLN A 170 26.29 13.85 -18.49
N GLU A 171 25.54 14.76 -17.87
CA GLU A 171 25.24 14.78 -16.45
C GLU A 171 24.37 13.57 -16.06
N VAL A 172 23.44 13.18 -16.93
CA VAL A 172 22.64 11.95 -16.76
C VAL A 172 23.53 10.71 -16.75
N GLU A 173 24.43 10.57 -17.72
CA GLU A 173 25.35 9.43 -17.79
C GLU A 173 26.33 9.40 -16.60
N ALA A 174 26.83 10.57 -16.17
CA ALA A 174 27.67 10.68 -14.99
C ALA A 174 26.92 10.24 -13.71
N PHE A 175 25.68 10.68 -13.54
CA PHE A 175 24.84 10.28 -12.41
C PHE A 175 24.53 8.78 -12.42
N LYS A 176 24.14 8.21 -13.56
CA LYS A 176 23.89 6.77 -13.71
C LYS A 176 25.11 5.94 -13.33
N ARG A 177 26.31 6.37 -13.71
CA ARG A 177 27.55 5.67 -13.36
C ARG A 177 27.79 5.66 -11.85
N GLU A 178 27.60 6.78 -11.16
CA GLU A 178 27.80 6.84 -9.70
C GLU A 178 26.72 6.03 -8.94
N VAL A 179 25.47 6.09 -9.40
CA VAL A 179 24.39 5.25 -8.85
C VAL A 179 24.67 3.77 -9.10
N GLY A 180 25.14 3.40 -10.30
CA GLY A 180 25.48 2.01 -10.62
C GLY A 180 26.58 1.44 -9.73
N LYS A 181 27.60 2.24 -9.35
CA LYS A 181 28.61 1.82 -8.36
C LYS A 181 27.99 1.57 -6.98
N LEU A 182 27.09 2.46 -6.55
CA LEU A 182 26.38 2.33 -5.27
C LEU A 182 25.50 1.08 -5.25
N GLU A 183 24.76 0.84 -6.32
CA GLU A 183 23.91 -0.35 -6.49
C GLU A 183 24.74 -1.63 -6.48
N GLN A 184 25.87 -1.67 -7.20
CA GLN A 184 26.77 -2.81 -7.19
C GLN A 184 27.32 -3.10 -5.78
N ALA A 185 27.74 -2.06 -5.06
CA ALA A 185 28.21 -2.19 -3.68
C ALA A 185 27.08 -2.68 -2.75
N PHE A 186 25.86 -2.19 -2.95
CA PHE A 186 24.68 -2.62 -2.20
C PHE A 186 24.34 -4.09 -2.47
N ILE A 187 24.33 -4.52 -3.73
CA ILE A 187 24.07 -5.92 -4.11
C ILE A 187 25.14 -6.85 -3.53
N GLN A 188 26.42 -6.48 -3.60
CA GLN A 188 27.51 -7.26 -2.99
C GLN A 188 27.36 -7.38 -1.47
N LYS A 189 26.87 -6.34 -0.81
CA LYS A 189 26.63 -6.33 0.64
C LYS A 189 25.38 -7.10 1.05
N ALA A 190 24.32 -7.06 0.22
CA ALA A 190 23.04 -7.71 0.48
C ALA A 190 23.02 -9.19 0.07
N GLY A 191 23.90 -9.60 -0.85
CA GLY A 191 24.07 -10.99 -1.28
C GLY A 191 24.96 -11.84 -0.36
N ARG A 192 25.44 -11.30 0.76
CA ARG A 192 26.20 -11.99 1.81
C ARG A 192 25.36 -12.14 3.06
#